data_AF-A0A653DM92-F1
#
_entry.id   AF-A0A653DM92-F1
#
_cell.length_a   1.000
_cell.length_b   1.000
_cell.length_c   1.000
_cell.angle_alpha   90.00
_cell.angle_beta   90.00
_cell.angle_gamma   90.00
#
_symmetry.space_group_name_H-M   'P 1'
#
loop_
_entity.id
_entity.type
_entity.pdbx_description
1 polymer ?
#
loop_
_entity_poly.entity_id
_entity_poly.type
_entity_poly.pdbx_seq_one_letter_code
_entity_poly.pdbx_strand_id
1 'polypeptide(L)' 'MYVVNMPEVDNRASQLVKTETCASQTCNGICGLPQGYSSRCEQKYVQKRLVALEGSGNNLYTDVFWFPSCCVCTISNT' A
#
# COMPACT_ATOMS: atom_id res chain seq x y z
N MET A 1 7.81 11.54 -10.99
CA MET A 1 8.34 10.17 -11.04
C MET A 1 7.18 9.25 -11.37
N TYR A 2 7.36 8.32 -12.29
CA TYR A 2 6.27 7.52 -12.83
C TYR A 2 6.64 6.03 -12.79
N VAL A 3 5.72 5.19 -12.31
CA VAL A 3 5.78 3.73 -12.50
C VAL A 3 5.28 3.45 -13.90
N VAL A 4 6.10 2.83 -14.74
CA VAL A 4 5.81 2.65 -16.18
C VAL A 4 5.53 1.19 -16.52
N ASN A 5 4.44 1.00 -17.28
CA ASN A 5 4.14 -0.20 -18.05
C ASN A 5 4.07 0.24 -19.51
N MET A 6 4.75 -0.49 -20.43
CA MET A 6 4.77 -0.15 -21.86
C MET A 6 4.11 -1.25 -22.70
N PRO A 7 2.77 -1.43 -22.59
CA PRO A 7 2.06 -2.52 -23.27
C PRO A 7 2.11 -2.40 -24.81
N GLU A 8 2.33 -1.18 -25.33
CA GLU A 8 2.51 -0.88 -26.75
C GLU A 8 3.85 -1.41 -27.30
N VAL A 9 4.86 -1.53 -26.44
CA VAL A 9 6.22 -1.96 -26.81
C VAL A 9 6.39 -3.46 -26.56
N ASP A 10 5.93 -3.94 -25.40
CA ASP A 10 5.93 -5.37 -25.07
C ASP A 10 4.81 -5.68 -24.06
N ASN A 11 3.79 -6.42 -24.51
CA ASN A 11 2.68 -6.81 -23.64
C ASN A 11 3.04 -7.97 -22.68
N ARG A 12 4.19 -8.62 -22.88
CA ARG A 12 4.61 -9.79 -22.08
C ARG A 12 5.10 -9.40 -20.68
N ALA A 13 5.50 -8.14 -20.49
CA ALA A 13 6.06 -7.64 -19.25
C ALA A 13 5.23 -6.47 -18.68
N SER A 14 4.46 -6.76 -17.63
CA SER A 14 3.72 -5.75 -16.87
C SER A 14 4.12 -5.77 -15.40
N GLN A 15 4.34 -4.59 -14.82
CA GLN A 15 4.48 -4.40 -13.38
C GLN A 15 3.10 -4.18 -12.76
N LEU A 16 2.65 -5.15 -11.97
CA LEU A 16 1.37 -5.10 -11.26
C LEU A 16 1.62 -5.16 -9.76
N VAL A 17 1.03 -4.21 -9.03
CA VAL A 17 1.06 -4.20 -7.56
C VAL A 17 -0.37 -4.35 -7.05
N LYS A 18 -0.63 -5.46 -6.37
CA LYS A 18 -1.86 -5.62 -5.59
C LYS A 18 -1.71 -4.81 -4.29
N THR A 19 -2.69 -3.98 -3.99
CA THR A 19 -2.77 -3.18 -2.77
C THR A 19 -4.04 -3.50 -2.01
N GLU A 20 -4.03 -3.20 -0.71
CA GLU A 20 -5.20 -3.28 0.15
C GLU A 20 -5.27 -2.03 1.00
N THR A 21 -6.39 -1.32 0.93
CA THR A 21 -6.65 -0.10 1.69
C THR A 21 -7.71 -0.34 2.75
N CYS A 22 -7.54 0.21 3.95
CA CYS A 22 -8.58 0.22 4.97
C CYS A 22 -9.87 0.87 4.43
N ALA A 23 -10.98 0.15 4.52
CA ALA A 23 -12.30 0.67 4.12
C ALA A 23 -12.88 1.67 5.15
N SER A 24 -12.42 1.59 6.40
CA SER A 24 -12.85 2.42 7.52
C SER A 24 -11.72 2.57 8.53
N GLN A 25 -11.77 3.61 9.36
CA GLN A 25 -10.89 3.75 10.53
C GLN A 25 -11.45 3.04 11.78
N THR A 26 -12.71 2.61 11.74
CA THR A 26 -13.37 1.89 12.83
C THR A 26 -13.28 0.39 12.62
N CYS A 27 -12.87 -0.34 13.66
CA CYS A 27 -12.89 -1.80 13.63
C CYS A 27 -14.32 -2.33 13.76
N ASN A 28 -14.65 -3.34 12.94
CA ASN A 28 -15.96 -4.01 12.97
C ASN A 28 -15.85 -5.40 13.61
N GLY A 29 -16.96 -5.92 14.14
CA GLY A 29 -17.05 -7.29 14.65
C GLY A 29 -16.39 -7.53 16.01
N ILE A 30 -16.12 -6.47 16.78
CA ILE A 30 -15.59 -6.59 18.14
C ILE A 30 -16.75 -6.62 19.14
N CYS A 31 -16.78 -7.59 20.05
CA CYS A 31 -17.86 -7.75 21.03
C CYS A 31 -17.85 -6.70 22.17
N GLY A 32 -16.85 -5.83 22.20
CA GLY A 32 -16.63 -4.80 23.23
C GLY A 32 -15.15 -4.69 23.59
N LEU A 33 -14.73 -3.52 24.09
CA LEU A 33 -13.38 -3.29 24.61
C LEU A 33 -13.44 -3.01 26.11
N PRO A 34 -12.43 -3.41 26.89
CA PRO A 34 -12.34 -3.01 28.30
C PRO A 34 -12.30 -1.48 28.46
N GLN A 35 -12.72 -1.00 29.63
CA GLN A 35 -12.57 0.41 30.00
C GLN A 35 -11.12 0.85 29.85
N GLY A 36 -10.90 2.02 29.25
CA GLY A 36 -9.57 2.54 28.95
C GLY A 36 -8.92 1.98 27.69
N TYR A 37 -9.63 1.21 26.85
CA TYR A 37 -9.10 0.76 25.56
C TYR A 37 -9.94 1.30 24.39
N SER A 38 -9.25 1.67 23.32
CA SER A 38 -9.85 2.02 22.03
C SER A 38 -9.30 1.10 20.94
N SER A 39 -10.05 1.00 19.84
CA SER A 39 -9.60 0.29 18.65
C SER A 39 -9.64 1.21 17.44
N ARG A 40 -8.71 1.00 16.51
CA ARG A 40 -8.68 1.67 15.22
C ARG A 40 -8.11 0.75 14.15
N CYS A 41 -8.66 0.86 12.95
CA CYS A 41 -8.08 0.23 11.77
C CYS A 41 -6.84 1.02 11.32
N GLU A 42 -5.69 0.38 11.31
CA GLU A 42 -4.42 0.96 10.88
C GLU A 42 -3.99 0.38 9.53
N GLN A 43 -3.75 1.28 8.57
CA GLN A 43 -3.16 0.92 7.29
C GLN A 43 -1.69 0.53 7.48
N LYS A 44 -1.33 -0.67 7.05
CA LYS A 44 0.08 -1.09 6.95
C LYS A 44 0.56 -0.94 5.51
N TYR A 45 1.88 -0.73 5.39
CA TYR A 45 2.54 -0.52 4.11
C TYR A 45 3.68 -1.52 3.93
N VAL A 46 3.94 -1.86 2.68
CA VAL A 46 5.07 -2.70 2.28
C VAL A 46 5.87 -2.01 1.18
N GLN A 47 7.16 -2.25 1.20
CA GLN A 47 8.07 -1.82 0.15
C GLN A 47 8.01 -2.79 -1.04
N LYS A 48 7.83 -2.24 -2.25
CA LYS A 48 7.93 -2.98 -3.51
C LYS A 48 8.99 -2.34 -4.40
N ARG A 49 9.86 -3.15 -4.97
CA ARG A 49 10.85 -2.71 -5.95
C ARG A 49 10.23 -2.70 -7.34
N LEU A 50 10.28 -1.57 -8.03
CA LEU A 50 9.71 -1.37 -9.36
C LEU A 50 10.69 -0.61 -10.25
N VAL A 51 10.53 -0.76 -11.56
CA VAL A 51 11.16 0.10 -12.57
C VAL A 51 10.33 1.38 -12.69
N ALA A 52 11.01 2.51 -12.61
CA ALA A 52 10.44 3.85 -12.70
C ALA A 52 11.17 4.69 -13.75
N LEU A 53 10.46 5.69 -14.27
CA LEU A 53 11.02 6.72 -15.13
C LEU A 53 11.41 7.94 -14.28
N GLU A 54 12.66 8.36 -14.44
CA GLU A 54 13.21 9.57 -13.83
C GLU A 54 12.38 10.81 -14.25
N GLY A 55 12.33 11.84 -13.40
CA GLY A 55 11.58 13.07 -13.69
C GLY A 55 12.01 13.79 -14.98
N SER A 56 13.24 13.56 -15.44
CA SER A 56 13.77 14.07 -16.72
C SER A 56 13.15 13.37 -17.94
N GLY A 57 12.59 12.16 -17.77
CA GLY A 57 12.10 11.31 -18.86
C GLY A 57 13.18 10.55 -19.62
N ASN A 58 14.47 10.70 -19.26
CA ASN A 58 15.58 10.17 -20.06
C ASN A 58 16.11 8.82 -19.56
N ASN A 59 15.83 8.45 -18.31
CA ASN A 59 16.41 7.27 -17.68
C ASN A 59 15.36 6.42 -16.96
N LEU A 60 15.41 5.12 -17.22
CA LEU A 60 14.72 4.10 -16.42
C LEU A 60 15.66 3.62 -15.31
N TYR A 61 15.13 3.45 -14.11
CA TYR A 61 15.89 2.95 -12.97
C TYR A 61 14.99 2.15 -12.03
N THR A 62 15.59 1.33 -11.17
CA THR A 62 14.86 0.56 -10.15
C THR A 62 14.85 1.29 -8.82
N ASP A 63 13.66 1.44 -8.23
CA ASP A 63 13.49 2.10 -6.94
C ASP A 63 12.50 1.32 -6.05
N VAL A 64 12.39 1.73 -4.79
CA VAL A 64 11.52 1.12 -3.79
C VAL A 64 10.39 2.07 -3.42
N PHE A 65 9.15 1.57 -3.56
CA PHE A 65 7.94 2.32 -3.34
C PHE A 65 7.11 1.70 -2.22
N TRP A 66 6.53 2.55 -1.37
CA TRP A 66 5.61 2.11 -0.33
C TRP A 66 4.20 1.97 -0.89
N PHE A 67 3.60 0.80 -0.71
CA PHE A 67 2.22 0.54 -1.10
C PHE A 67 1.39 0.07 0.09
N PRO A 68 0.09 0.43 0.15
CA PRO A 68 -0.85 -0.14 1.10
C PRO A 68 -0.90 -1.67 0.98
N SER A 69 -0.60 -2.39 2.06
CA SER A 69 -0.47 -3.86 2.02
C SER A 69 -1.62 -4.60 2.68
N CYS A 70 -2.09 -4.10 3.82
CA CYS A 70 -3.23 -4.67 4.55
C CYS A 70 -3.79 -3.68 5.56
N CYS A 71 -5.01 -3.94 6.02
CA CYS A 71 -5.64 -3.23 7.12
C CYS A 71 -5.66 -4.09 8.39
N VAL A 72 -5.18 -3.56 9.52
CA VAL A 72 -5.15 -4.29 10.79
C VAL A 72 -5.92 -3.51 11.86
N CYS A 73 -6.81 -4.19 12.59
CA CYS A 73 -7.40 -3.60 13.78
C CYS A 73 -6.41 -3.60 14.93
N THR A 74 -5.99 -2.42 15.36
CA THR A 74 -5.10 -2.22 16.51
C THR A 74 -5.93 -1.79 17.72
N ILE A 75 -5.70 -2.45 18.86
CA ILE A 75 -6.29 -2.10 20.15
C ILE A 75 -5.20 -1.47 21.01
N SER A 76 -5.46 -0.29 21.56
CA SER A 76 -4.51 0.44 22.39
C SER A 76 -5.20 1.08 23.59
N ASN A 77 -4.44 1.33 24.66
CA ASN A 77 -4.93 2.11 25.79
C ASN A 77 -5.23 3.54 25.32
N THR A 78 -6.38 4.09 25.72
CA THR A 78 -6.79 5.47 25.43
C THR A 78 -6.00 6.49 26.20
#